data_AF-A0A7W1G1J6-F1
#
_entry.id   AF-A0A7W1G1J6-F1
#
_cell.length_a   1.000
_cell.length_b   1.000
_cell.length_c   1.000
_cell.angle_alpha   90.00
_cell.angle_beta   90.00
_cell.angle_gamma   90.00
#
_symmetry.space_group_name_H-M   'P 1'
#
loop_
_entity.id
_entity.type
_entity.pdbx_description
1 polymer ?
#
loop_
_entity_poly.entity_id
_entity_poly.type
_entity_poly.pdbx_seq_one_letter_code
_entity_poly.pdbx_strand_id
1 'polypeptide(L)'
;MTVAQLRDRYHSVFGEPTASRHKTWLVRRIAWRLQSDDEGGLSERALARATDLAKDAEIRVTAPRQAATDVVAERPRTKTVALPQIRDAGLAPGTRLRRVWHGKTAVVTVLSAGFDYEGEVYRSLSAVAKTITGTKWNGHVFFGLKKQGDAA
;
A
#
# COMPACT_ATOMS: atom_id res chain seq x y z
N MET A 1 -0.30 -25.27 5.08
CA MET A 1 0.42 -25.76 3.89
C MET A 1 1.63 -24.90 3.59
N THR A 2 2.78 -25.52 3.37
CA THR A 2 3.99 -24.90 2.83
C THR A 2 3.85 -24.67 1.32
N VAL A 3 4.74 -23.86 0.73
CA VAL A 3 4.73 -23.62 -0.73
C VAL A 3 4.98 -24.90 -1.51
N ALA A 4 5.83 -25.81 -1.03
CA ALA A 4 6.05 -27.12 -1.65
C ALA A 4 4.75 -27.94 -1.69
N GLN A 5 4.07 -28.08 -0.55
CA GLN A 5 2.78 -28.79 -0.47
C GLN A 5 1.71 -28.16 -1.36
N LEU A 6 1.71 -26.84 -1.52
CA LEU A 6 0.78 -26.16 -2.44
C LEU A 6 1.10 -26.47 -3.91
N ARG A 7 2.38 -26.62 -4.28
CA ARG A 7 2.76 -27.03 -5.64
C ARG A 7 2.37 -28.47 -5.94
N ASP A 8 2.52 -29.35 -4.96
CA ASP A 8 2.08 -30.74 -5.08
C ASP A 8 0.55 -30.80 -5.23
N ARG A 9 -0.17 -30.04 -4.40
CA ARG A 9 -1.64 -29.95 -4.50
C ARG A 9 -2.10 -29.31 -5.81
N TYR A 10 -1.37 -28.31 -6.32
CA TYR A 10 -1.61 -27.74 -7.64
C TYR A 10 -1.48 -28.81 -8.72
N HIS A 11 -0.40 -29.59 -8.71
CA HIS A 11 -0.21 -30.71 -9.65
C HIS A 11 -1.33 -31.74 -9.56
N SER A 12 -1.79 -32.10 -8.36
CA SER A 12 -2.92 -33.03 -8.20
C SER A 12 -4.23 -32.51 -8.77
N VAL A 13 -4.49 -31.20 -8.65
CA VAL A 13 -5.78 -30.59 -9.03
C VAL A 13 -5.81 -30.16 -10.51
N PHE A 14 -4.67 -29.75 -11.06
CA PHE A 14 -4.55 -29.31 -12.45
C PHE A 14 -3.94 -30.35 -13.40
N GLY A 15 -3.30 -31.40 -12.88
CA GLY A 15 -2.58 -32.40 -13.69
C GLY A 15 -1.23 -31.93 -14.24
N GLU A 16 -0.83 -30.68 -13.96
CA GLU A 16 0.37 -30.06 -14.51
C GLU A 16 1.25 -29.45 -13.39
N PRO A 17 2.59 -29.54 -13.51
CA PRO A 17 3.48 -28.93 -12.54
C PRO A 17 3.56 -27.42 -12.70
N THR A 18 3.74 -26.70 -11.60
CA THR A 18 3.93 -25.24 -11.62
C THR A 18 5.33 -24.84 -11.14
N ALA A 19 5.96 -23.92 -11.88
CA ALA A 19 7.21 -23.26 -11.48
C ALA A 19 6.99 -22.12 -10.46
N SER A 20 5.74 -21.66 -10.29
CA SER A 20 5.42 -20.57 -9.38
C SER A 20 5.63 -20.97 -7.92
N ARG A 21 6.31 -20.11 -7.17
CA ARG A 21 6.48 -20.20 -5.71
C ARG A 21 5.60 -19.20 -4.95
N HIS A 22 4.76 -18.46 -5.66
CA HIS A 22 3.93 -17.42 -5.04
C HIS A 22 2.74 -18.02 -4.30
N LYS A 23 2.87 -18.13 -2.97
CA LYS A 23 1.91 -18.82 -2.09
C LYS A 23 0.45 -18.37 -2.31
N THR A 24 0.18 -17.07 -2.29
CA THR A 24 -1.17 -16.53 -2.43
C THR A 24 -1.78 -16.84 -3.80
N TRP A 25 -0.95 -16.90 -4.84
CA TRP A 25 -1.40 -17.24 -6.20
C TRP A 25 -1.79 -18.72 -6.27
N LEU A 26 -0.95 -19.61 -5.71
CA LEU A 26 -1.24 -21.04 -5.64
C LEU A 26 -2.55 -21.31 -4.88
N VAL A 27 -2.72 -20.69 -3.71
CA VAL A 27 -3.94 -20.86 -2.90
C VAL A 27 -5.18 -20.43 -3.69
N ARG A 28 -5.18 -19.25 -4.30
CA ARG A 28 -6.32 -18.76 -5.08
C ARG A 28 -6.62 -19.66 -6.27
N ARG A 29 -5.57 -20.12 -6.97
CA ARG A 29 -5.73 -20.94 -8.17
C ARG A 29 -6.26 -22.34 -7.85
N ILE A 30 -5.74 -22.96 -6.79
CA ILE A 30 -6.23 -24.25 -6.29
C ILE A 30 -7.67 -24.13 -5.79
N ALA A 31 -7.99 -23.10 -5.00
CA ALA A 31 -9.34 -22.88 -4.48
C ALA A 31 -10.36 -22.71 -5.61
N TRP A 32 -10.05 -21.87 -6.60
CA TRP A 32 -10.90 -21.70 -7.78
C TRP A 32 -11.15 -23.01 -8.53
N ARG A 33 -10.11 -23.84 -8.70
CA ARG A 33 -10.26 -25.08 -9.43
C ARG A 33 -11.10 -26.10 -8.68
N LEU A 34 -10.85 -26.26 -7.38
CA LEU A 34 -11.69 -27.12 -6.52
C LEU A 34 -13.15 -26.67 -6.53
N GLN A 35 -13.40 -25.36 -6.47
CA GLN A 35 -14.76 -24.82 -6.56
C GLN A 35 -15.39 -25.09 -7.93
N SER A 36 -14.64 -24.92 -9.02
CA SER A 36 -15.12 -25.19 -10.37
C SER A 36 -15.45 -26.67 -10.59
N ASP A 37 -14.68 -27.58 -9.99
CA ASP A 37 -14.89 -29.02 -10.13
C ASP A 37 -16.16 -29.48 -9.38
N ASP A 38 -16.52 -28.80 -8.28
CA ASP A 38 -17.72 -29.09 -7.49
C ASP A 38 -18.99 -28.40 -8.05
N GLU A 39 -18.88 -27.12 -8.42
CA GLU A 39 -20.00 -26.28 -8.83
C GLU A 39 -20.26 -26.27 -10.35
N GLY A 40 -19.46 -27.00 -11.14
CA GLY A 40 -19.63 -27.12 -12.60
C GLY A 40 -19.04 -25.97 -13.42
N GLY A 41 -18.18 -25.15 -12.81
CA GLY A 41 -17.40 -24.11 -13.49
C GLY A 41 -18.23 -23.02 -14.18
N LEU A 42 -17.61 -22.34 -15.16
CA LEU A 42 -18.31 -21.35 -15.97
C LEU A 42 -19.13 -22.06 -17.05
N SER A 43 -20.44 -21.78 -17.10
CA SER A 43 -21.32 -22.32 -18.14
C SER A 43 -20.86 -21.92 -19.54
N GLU A 44 -21.21 -22.74 -20.54
CA GLU A 44 -20.89 -22.48 -21.94
C GLU A 44 -21.38 -21.10 -22.39
N ARG A 45 -22.56 -20.68 -21.91
CA ARG A 45 -23.11 -19.34 -22.12
C ARG A 45 -22.25 -18.25 -21.48
N ALA A 46 -21.72 -18.47 -20.28
CA ALA A 46 -20.85 -17.51 -19.61
C ALA A 46 -19.50 -17.36 -20.33
N LEU A 47 -18.92 -18.46 -20.82
CA LEU A 47 -17.70 -18.44 -21.63
C LEU A 47 -17.92 -17.75 -22.98
N ALA A 48 -19.04 -18.02 -23.65
CA ALA A 48 -19.40 -17.33 -24.90
C ALA A 48 -19.53 -15.81 -24.68
N ARG A 49 -20.25 -15.40 -23.63
CA ARG A 49 -20.39 -13.98 -23.27
C ARG A 49 -19.06 -13.33 -22.88
N ALA A 50 -18.19 -14.04 -22.16
CA ALA A 50 -16.85 -13.53 -21.82
C ALA A 50 -15.98 -13.36 -23.07
N THR A 51 -16.10 -14.28 -24.03
CA THR A 51 -15.38 -14.22 -25.32
C THR A 51 -15.87 -13.06 -26.17
N ASP A 52 -17.19 -12.84 -26.24
CA ASP A 52 -17.77 -11.71 -26.97
C ASP A 52 -17.35 -10.37 -26.35
N LEU A 53 -17.41 -10.25 -25.01
CA LEU A 53 -16.89 -9.08 -24.30
C LEU A 53 -15.40 -8.85 -24.52
N ALA A 54 -14.59 -9.91 -24.66
CA ALA A 54 -13.17 -9.80 -24.93
C ALA A 54 -12.84 -9.37 -26.37
N LYS A 55 -13.72 -9.65 -27.34
CA LYS A 55 -13.59 -9.19 -28.74
C LYS A 55 -13.97 -7.73 -28.89
N ASP A 56 -15.08 -7.32 -28.26
CA ASP A 56 -15.64 -5.97 -28.38
C ASP A 56 -14.89 -4.95 -27.54
N ALA A 57 -14.13 -5.41 -26.55
CA ALA A 57 -13.28 -4.54 -25.80
C ALA A 57 -11.95 -4.42 -26.55
N GLU A 58 -11.65 -3.21 -27.05
CA GLU A 58 -10.28 -2.78 -27.34
C GLU A 58 -9.49 -2.74 -26.01
N ILE A 59 -9.31 -3.90 -25.36
CA ILE A 59 -8.61 -4.03 -24.09
C ILE A 59 -7.13 -3.90 -24.41
N ARG A 60 -6.60 -2.71 -24.12
CA ARG A 60 -5.17 -2.55 -23.96
C ARG A 60 -4.74 -3.46 -22.81
N VAL A 61 -3.99 -4.53 -23.12
CA VAL A 61 -3.46 -5.50 -22.13
C VAL A 61 -2.56 -4.80 -21.09
N THR A 62 -2.01 -3.64 -21.46
CA THR A 62 -1.22 -2.76 -20.60
C THR A 62 -1.93 -1.43 -20.49
N ALA A 63 -2.17 -0.95 -19.26
CA ALA A 63 -2.65 0.41 -19.03
C ALA A 63 -1.77 1.40 -19.81
N PRO A 64 -2.35 2.38 -20.53
CA PRO A 64 -1.55 3.34 -21.27
C PRO A 64 -0.60 4.01 -20.26
N ARG A 65 0.71 3.91 -20.51
CA ARG A 65 1.67 4.79 -19.85
C ARG A 65 1.12 6.19 -20.13
N GLN A 66 0.80 6.94 -19.07
CA GLN A 66 0.34 8.31 -19.21
C GLN A 66 1.44 9.06 -19.98
N ALA A 67 1.31 9.11 -21.30
CA ALA A 67 2.00 10.07 -22.10
C ALA A 67 1.46 11.39 -21.56
N ALA A 68 2.35 12.17 -20.95
CA ALA A 68 2.04 13.53 -20.60
C ALA A 68 1.52 14.17 -21.90
N THR A 69 0.21 14.30 -22.01
CA THR A 69 -0.38 15.13 -23.03
C THR A 69 0.08 16.53 -22.65
N ASP A 70 0.99 17.06 -23.45
CA ASP A 70 1.36 18.48 -23.50
C ASP A 70 0.14 19.27 -24.00
N VAL A 71 -0.96 19.24 -23.24
CA VAL A 71 -1.90 20.34 -23.22
C VAL A 71 -1.21 21.42 -22.41
N VAL A 72 -0.83 22.49 -23.11
CA VAL A 72 -0.34 23.76 -22.59
C VAL A 72 -1.44 24.41 -21.75
N ALA A 73 -1.75 23.79 -20.62
CA ALA A 73 -2.34 24.45 -19.47
C ALA A 73 -1.15 24.78 -18.58
N GLU A 74 -1.04 26.03 -18.15
CA GLU A 74 -0.07 26.48 -17.15
C GLU A 74 -0.29 25.71 -15.84
N ARG A 75 0.23 24.49 -15.78
CA ARG A 75 0.35 23.72 -14.55
C ARG A 75 1.43 24.43 -13.73
N PRO A 76 1.19 24.75 -12.44
CA PRO A 76 2.26 25.23 -11.59
C PRO A 76 3.39 24.21 -11.65
N ARG A 77 4.52 24.63 -12.23
CA ARG A 77 5.70 23.80 -12.44
C ARG A 77 6.20 23.38 -11.06
N THR A 78 5.75 22.23 -10.60
CA THR A 78 6.23 21.65 -9.36
C THR A 78 7.62 21.12 -9.65
N LYS A 79 8.65 21.89 -9.28
CA LYS A 79 10.01 21.37 -9.23
C LYS A 79 10.03 20.32 -8.11
N THR A 80 10.17 19.06 -8.48
CA THR A 80 10.50 17.99 -7.54
C THR A 80 11.92 18.22 -7.06
N VAL A 81 12.08 18.99 -5.99
CA VAL A 81 13.33 19.05 -5.24
C VAL A 81 13.35 17.82 -4.34
N ALA A 82 14.39 17.00 -4.47
CA ALA A 82 14.66 15.94 -3.50
C ALA A 82 15.01 16.60 -2.16
N LEU A 83 13.98 16.83 -1.35
CA LEU A 83 14.18 17.24 0.04
C LEU A 83 14.80 16.05 0.79
N PRO A 84 15.76 16.28 1.70
CA PRO A 84 16.27 15.24 2.56
C PRO A 84 15.10 14.66 3.34
N GLN A 85 14.61 13.50 2.89
CA GLN A 85 13.54 12.79 3.57
C GLN A 85 14.07 12.35 4.92
N ILE A 86 13.41 12.77 5.98
CA ILE A 86 13.72 12.25 7.31
C ILE A 86 13.44 10.76 7.25
N ARG A 87 14.50 9.99 7.48
CA ARG A 87 14.63 8.55 7.20
C ARG A 87 13.56 7.66 7.84
N ASP A 88 12.73 8.21 8.72
CA ASP A 88 11.76 7.44 9.50
C ASP A 88 10.29 7.80 9.23
N ALA A 89 9.97 8.83 8.44
CA ALA A 89 8.58 9.27 8.30
C ALA A 89 8.11 9.59 6.87
N GLY A 90 9.02 9.69 5.89
CA GLY A 90 8.66 10.17 4.56
C GLY A 90 8.11 11.61 4.55
N LEU A 91 8.21 12.32 5.68
CA LEU A 91 7.70 13.68 5.84
C LEU A 91 8.71 14.67 5.30
N ALA A 92 8.20 15.62 4.51
CA ALA A 92 8.98 16.76 4.07
C ALA A 92 9.25 17.69 5.26
N PRO A 93 10.49 18.22 5.39
CA PRO A 93 10.76 19.36 6.28
C PRO A 93 9.77 20.50 6.02
N GLY A 94 9.23 21.09 7.07
CA GLY A 94 8.16 22.10 7.03
C GLY A 94 6.74 21.56 7.23
N THR A 95 6.55 20.23 7.29
CA THR A 95 5.23 19.64 7.58
C THR A 95 4.82 19.94 9.02
N ARG A 96 3.57 20.37 9.25
CA ARG A 96 3.02 20.60 10.59
C ARG A 96 2.05 19.47 10.97
N LEU A 97 2.38 18.71 12.02
CA LEU A 97 1.54 17.65 12.57
C LEU A 97 0.73 18.20 13.72
N ARG A 98 -0.60 18.09 13.66
CA ARG A 98 -1.51 18.56 14.71
C ARG A 98 -2.18 17.37 15.39
N ARG A 99 -2.13 17.32 16.72
CA ARG A 99 -2.82 16.31 17.52
C ARG A 99 -3.50 16.95 18.72
N VAL A 100 -4.75 16.58 18.97
CA VAL A 100 -5.46 16.93 20.21
C VAL A 100 -5.28 15.79 21.21
N TRP A 101 -4.78 16.12 22.41
CA TRP A 101 -4.54 15.19 23.50
C TRP A 101 -4.94 15.83 24.84
N HIS A 102 -5.85 15.21 25.58
CA HIS A 102 -6.44 15.75 26.82
C HIS A 102 -6.84 17.23 26.73
N GLY A 103 -7.46 17.62 25.62
CA GLY A 103 -7.90 19.00 25.38
C GLY A 103 -6.80 19.99 25.00
N LYS A 104 -5.52 19.58 25.00
CA LYS A 104 -4.40 20.39 24.51
C LYS A 104 -4.10 20.05 23.05
N THR A 105 -3.97 21.08 22.21
CA THR A 105 -3.60 20.92 20.81
C THR A 105 -2.09 21.01 20.69
N ALA A 106 -1.43 19.87 20.48
CA ALA A 106 -0.01 19.81 20.21
C ALA A 106 0.24 20.00 18.71
N VAL A 107 1.07 21.00 18.36
CA VAL A 107 1.52 21.27 16.99
C VAL A 107 3.00 21.01 16.90
N VAL A 108 3.40 20.08 16.03
CA VAL A 108 4.79 19.68 15.82
C VAL A 108 5.21 20.07 14.42
N THR A 109 6.31 20.80 14.29
CA THR A 109 6.88 21.17 13.00
C THR A 109 8.02 20.22 12.66
N VAL A 110 7.96 19.59 11.50
CA VAL A 110 9.01 18.72 11.01
C VAL A 110 10.18 19.58 10.51
N LEU A 111 11.37 19.44 11.10
CA LEU A 111 12.60 20.10 10.66
C LEU A 111 13.48 19.13 9.88
N SER A 112 14.41 19.62 9.05
CA SER A 112 15.32 18.77 8.27
C SER A 112 16.15 17.79 9.12
N ALA A 113 16.43 18.14 10.37
CA ALA A 113 17.22 17.36 11.31
C ALA A 113 16.42 16.89 12.56
N GLY A 114 15.10 17.06 12.60
CA GLY A 114 14.32 16.75 13.80
C GLY A 114 12.87 17.21 13.77
N PHE A 115 12.31 17.44 14.95
CA PHE A 115 10.92 17.84 15.16
C PHE A 115 10.86 18.96 16.20
N ASP A 116 10.38 20.13 15.83
CA ASP A 116 10.13 21.24 16.74
C ASP A 116 8.74 21.12 17.37
N TYR A 117 8.68 21.25 18.70
CA TYR A 117 7.44 21.29 19.47
C TYR A 117 7.53 22.42 20.49
N GLU A 118 6.68 23.43 20.36
CA GLU A 118 6.64 24.62 21.24
C GLU A 118 8.00 25.36 21.35
N GLY A 119 8.84 25.30 20.31
CA GLY A 119 10.17 25.95 20.27
C GLY A 119 11.31 25.05 20.72
N GLU A 120 11.04 23.82 21.17
CA GLU A 120 12.03 22.83 21.54
C GLU A 120 12.26 21.81 20.43
N VAL A 121 13.52 21.59 20.05
CA VAL A 121 13.90 20.68 18.96
C VAL A 121 14.16 19.26 19.50
N TYR A 122 13.33 18.32 19.07
CA TYR A 122 13.40 16.91 19.41
C TYR A 122 13.96 16.07 18.26
N ARG A 123 14.70 15.03 18.64
CA ARG A 123 15.33 14.07 17.72
C ARG A 123 14.36 13.03 17.13
N SER A 124 13.14 12.89 17.64
CA SER A 124 12.13 11.97 17.09
C SER A 124 10.68 12.31 17.52
N LEU A 125 9.69 11.89 16.73
CA LEU A 125 8.26 12.01 17.08
C LEU A 125 7.90 11.27 18.37
N SER A 126 8.58 10.17 18.66
CA SER A 126 8.36 9.43 19.91
C SER A 126 8.85 10.21 21.13
N ALA A 127 9.90 11.03 20.99
CA ALA A 127 10.33 11.94 22.05
C ALA A 127 9.30 13.05 22.28
N VAL A 128 8.76 13.64 21.21
CA VAL A 128 7.69 14.64 21.30
C VAL A 128 6.42 14.03 21.92
N ALA A 129 6.02 12.84 21.48
CA ALA A 129 4.87 12.13 22.04
C ALA A 129 5.06 11.80 23.52
N LYS A 130 6.28 11.45 23.96
CA LYS A 130 6.60 11.24 25.37
C LYS A 130 6.48 12.54 26.18
N THR A 131 6.93 13.67 25.65
CA THR A 131 6.75 14.98 26.30
C THR A 131 5.27 15.34 26.45
N ILE A 132 4.45 15.08 25.43
CA ILE A 132 3.02 15.40 25.44
C ILE A 132 2.21 14.44 26.34
N THR A 133 2.50 13.14 26.28
CA THR A 133 1.72 12.10 26.96
C THR A 133 2.29 11.67 28.32
N GLY A 134 3.53 12.06 28.65
CA GLY A 134 4.27 11.62 29.83
C GLY A 134 4.74 10.15 29.79
N THR A 135 4.22 9.35 28.85
CA THR A 135 4.49 7.91 28.73
C THR A 135 5.14 7.59 27.38
N LYS A 136 5.84 6.47 27.28
CA LYS A 136 6.43 6.03 26.00
C LYS A 136 5.32 5.62 25.03
N TRP A 137 5.09 6.43 23.99
CA TRP A 137 4.17 6.13 22.88
C TRP A 137 4.95 6.00 21.56
N ASN A 138 4.46 5.20 20.62
CA ASN A 138 4.94 5.25 19.22
C ASN A 138 4.50 6.57 18.56
N GLY A 139 5.44 7.50 18.37
CA GLY A 139 5.16 8.84 17.85
C GLY A 139 4.40 8.84 16.52
N HIS A 140 4.67 7.89 15.62
CA HIS A 140 3.96 7.82 14.33
C HIS A 140 2.49 7.47 14.49
N VAL A 141 2.16 6.56 15.41
CA VAL A 141 0.76 6.21 15.70
C VAL A 141 0.06 7.35 16.42
N PHE A 142 0.76 8.03 17.34
CA PHE A 142 0.23 9.18 18.07
C PHE A 142 -0.19 10.33 17.13
N PHE A 143 0.65 10.65 16.13
CA PHE A 143 0.35 11.67 15.13
C PHE A 143 -0.47 11.16 13.94
N GLY A 144 -0.95 9.91 13.96
CA GLY A 144 -1.80 9.35 12.91
C GLY A 144 -1.09 9.06 11.59
N LEU A 145 0.24 9.01 11.59
CA LEU A 145 1.07 8.71 10.42
C LEU A 145 1.13 7.22 10.08
N LYS A 146 0.78 6.35 11.04
CA LYS A 146 0.75 4.88 10.85
C LYS A 146 -0.42 4.26 11.60
N LYS A 147 -1.11 3.28 11.00
CA LYS A 147 -2.18 2.53 11.68
C LYS A 147 -1.57 1.55 12.69
N GLN A 148 -2.23 1.41 13.85
CA GLN A 148 -1.84 0.44 14.88
C GLN A 148 -2.06 -0.97 14.33
N GLY A 149 -0.99 -1.67 13.95
CA GLY A 149 -1.04 -2.97 13.27
C GLY A 149 -0.29 -3.02 11.93
N ASP A 150 0.13 -1.87 11.41
CA ASP A 150 1.02 -1.78 10.26
C ASP A 150 2.47 -1.97 10.76
N ALA A 151 2.78 -3.14 11.31
CA ALA A 151 4.16 -3.55 11.55
C ALA A 151 4.67 -4.11 10.21
N ALA A 152 5.73 -3.50 9.69
CA ALA A 152 6.45 -4.03 8.54
C ALA A 152 7.17 -5.33 8.91
#